data_AF-A2BLI9-F1
#
_entry.id   AF-A2BLI9-F1
#
_cell.length_a   1.000
_cell.length_b   1.000
_cell.length_c   1.000
_cell.angle_alpha   90.00
_cell.angle_beta   90.00
_cell.angle_gamma   90.00
#
_symmetry.space_group_name_H-M   'P 1'
#
loop_
_entity.id
_entity.type
_entity.pdbx_description
1 polymer ?
#
loop_
_entity_poly.entity_id
_entity_poly.type
_entity_poly.pdbx_seq_one_letter_code
_entity_poly.pdbx_strand_id
1 'polypeptide(L)'
;MISNGDMLHKTITDILLSSIGLPTLSRARKLVGEIEERTEVIIGLSRGSKLSEDGLAYVKSLVGENEHVRIIPVYVKEWPSNRPDPLIIIGGRLGGRYKFYGIPTEILASAFLTAIAAAGGAWRPKSCRGF
;
A
#
# COMPACT_ATOMS: atom_id res chain seq x y z
N MET A 1 -23.95 -10.63 -0.37
CA MET A 1 -23.61 -12.05 -0.58
C MET A 1 -22.27 -12.11 -1.28
N ILE A 2 -21.25 -12.70 -0.67
CA ILE A 2 -19.93 -12.89 -1.30
C ILE A 2 -20.06 -14.14 -2.18
N SER A 3 -19.64 -14.07 -3.44
CA SER A 3 -19.74 -15.24 -4.32
C SER A 3 -18.71 -16.31 -3.90
N ASN A 4 -19.00 -17.59 -4.17
CA ASN A 4 -18.05 -18.66 -3.89
C ASN A 4 -16.69 -18.46 -4.62
N GLY A 5 -16.70 -17.77 -5.77
CA GLY A 5 -15.48 -17.40 -6.49
C GLY A 5 -14.62 -16.38 -5.75
N ASP A 6 -15.23 -15.33 -5.18
CA ASP A 6 -14.52 -14.30 -4.41
C ASP A 6 -13.87 -14.89 -3.15
N MET A 7 -14.54 -15.87 -2.52
CA MET A 7 -14.02 -16.55 -1.34
C MET A 7 -12.80 -17.41 -1.67
N LEU A 8 -12.81 -18.12 -2.81
CA LEU A 8 -11.68 -18.91 -3.28
C LEU A 8 -10.48 -18.02 -3.63
N HIS A 9 -10.72 -16.92 -4.36
CA HIS A 9 -9.67 -15.96 -4.73
C HIS A 9 -8.98 -15.36 -3.51
N LYS A 10 -9.77 -14.93 -2.52
CA LYS A 10 -9.24 -14.42 -1.25
C LYS A 10 -8.40 -15.46 -0.51
N THR A 11 -8.88 -16.70 -0.44
CA THR A 11 -8.18 -17.79 0.23
C THR A 11 -6.84 -18.09 -0.44
N ILE A 12 -6.81 -18.16 -1.78
CA ILE A 12 -5.57 -18.34 -2.54
C ILE A 12 -4.60 -17.19 -2.29
N THR A 13 -5.09 -15.95 -2.32
CA THR A 13 -4.30 -14.75 -2.03
C THR A 13 -3.66 -14.81 -0.64
N ASP A 14 -4.44 -15.18 0.38
CA ASP A 14 -3.96 -15.29 1.76
C ASP A 14 -2.90 -16.41 1.91
N ILE A 15 -3.06 -17.54 1.21
CA ILE A 15 -2.07 -18.63 1.18
C ILE A 15 -0.77 -18.15 0.53
N LEU A 16 -0.84 -17.47 -0.62
CA LEU A 16 0.33 -16.96 -1.34
C LEU A 16 1.07 -15.90 -0.50
N LEU A 17 0.36 -14.99 0.16
CA LEU A 17 0.98 -14.00 1.04
C LEU A 17 1.69 -14.67 2.22
N SER A 18 1.03 -15.66 2.84
CA SER A 18 1.57 -16.37 3.99
C SER A 18 2.82 -17.19 3.64
N SER A 19 2.87 -17.80 2.44
CA SER A 19 4.01 -18.60 2.01
C SER A 19 5.28 -17.78 1.77
N ILE A 20 5.14 -16.51 1.37
CA ILE A 20 6.25 -15.57 1.18
C ILE A 20 6.52 -14.69 2.42
N GLY A 21 5.82 -14.95 3.53
CA GLY A 21 6.01 -14.22 4.79
C GLY A 21 5.42 -12.81 4.81
N LEU A 22 4.56 -12.44 3.85
CA LEU A 22 3.78 -11.21 3.88
C LEU A 22 2.49 -11.40 4.68
N PRO A 23 2.03 -10.37 5.43
CA PRO A 23 0.77 -10.45 6.13
C PRO A 23 -0.40 -10.46 5.12
N THR A 24 -1.49 -11.13 5.49
CA THR A 24 -2.77 -11.02 4.78
C THR A 24 -3.29 -9.59 4.82
N LEU A 25 -4.24 -9.25 3.94
CA LEU A 25 -4.79 -7.89 3.88
C LEU A 25 -5.37 -7.45 5.24
N SER A 26 -6.08 -8.34 5.92
CA SER A 26 -6.66 -8.08 7.25
C SER A 26 -5.56 -7.80 8.29
N ARG A 27 -4.48 -8.58 8.30
CA ARG A 27 -3.36 -8.35 9.23
C ARG A 27 -2.60 -7.07 8.89
N ALA A 28 -2.40 -6.77 7.61
CA ALA A 28 -1.75 -5.55 7.15
C ALA A 28 -2.53 -4.30 7.58
N ARG A 29 -3.87 -4.29 7.48
CA ARG A 29 -4.72 -3.20 7.99
C ARG A 29 -4.56 -3.02 9.50
N LYS A 30 -4.55 -4.12 10.25
CA LYS A 30 -4.33 -4.07 11.70
C LYS A 30 -2.97 -3.44 12.04
N LEU A 31 -1.91 -3.80 11.31
CA LEU A 31 -0.57 -3.23 11.49
C LEU A 31 -0.52 -1.74 11.19
N VAL A 32 -1.23 -1.28 10.15
CA VAL A 32 -1.34 0.17 9.88
C VAL A 32 -2.00 0.90 11.05
N GLY A 33 -3.01 0.31 11.68
CA GLY A 33 -3.62 0.85 12.91
C GLY A 33 -2.70 0.84 14.15
N GLU A 34 -1.57 0.13 14.10
CA GLU A 34 -0.56 0.05 15.17
C GLU A 34 0.61 1.04 14.91
N ILE A 35 0.53 1.92 13.91
CA ILE A 35 1.58 2.91 13.59
C ILE A 35 1.64 4.00 14.65
N GLU A 36 2.86 4.29 15.13
CA GLU A 36 3.13 5.35 16.11
C GLU A 36 3.93 6.52 15.49
N GLU A 37 4.69 6.25 14.43
CA GLU A 37 5.55 7.24 13.77
C GLU A 37 4.91 7.81 12.50
N ARG A 38 5.12 9.12 12.28
CA ARG A 38 4.61 9.80 11.09
C ARG A 38 5.15 9.15 9.80
N THR A 39 4.23 8.78 8.93
CA THR A 39 4.50 8.20 7.62
C THR A 39 3.83 9.04 6.55
N GLU A 40 4.57 9.35 5.49
CA GLU A 40 4.04 10.07 4.34
C GLU A 40 3.84 9.12 3.16
N VAL A 41 2.70 9.22 2.49
CA VAL A 41 2.38 8.51 1.26
C VAL A 41 2.21 9.54 0.16
N ILE A 42 3.23 9.71 -0.66
CA ILE A 42 3.23 10.67 -1.77
C ILE A 42 2.68 9.95 -3.01
N ILE A 43 1.66 10.52 -3.64
CA ILE A 43 1.02 9.91 -4.80
C ILE A 43 1.16 10.86 -5.98
N GLY A 44 2.03 10.51 -6.93
CA GLY A 44 2.13 11.14 -8.23
C GLY A 44 0.94 10.79 -9.11
N LEU A 45 0.22 11.79 -9.59
CA LEU A 45 -1.01 11.67 -10.37
C LEU A 45 -0.86 12.35 -11.73
N SER A 46 -1.36 11.70 -12.78
CA SER A 46 -1.51 12.32 -14.10
C SER A 46 -2.76 13.22 -14.10
N ARG A 47 -2.61 14.48 -14.55
CA ARG A 47 -3.75 15.43 -14.58
C ARG A 47 -4.83 14.96 -15.55
N GLY A 48 -6.08 14.95 -15.09
CA GLY A 48 -7.23 14.51 -15.90
C GLY A 48 -7.31 13.01 -16.15
N SER A 49 -6.43 12.20 -15.54
CA SER A 49 -6.51 10.75 -15.62
C SER A 49 -7.50 10.21 -14.58
N LYS A 50 -8.56 9.57 -15.08
CA LYS A 50 -9.52 8.85 -14.22
C LYS A 50 -8.82 7.75 -13.41
N LEU A 51 -7.82 7.07 -13.98
CA LEU A 51 -7.07 6.02 -13.28
C LEU A 51 -6.30 6.58 -12.08
N SER A 52 -5.73 7.77 -12.24
CA SER A 52 -5.06 8.49 -11.14
C SER A 52 -6.03 8.88 -10.03
N GLU A 53 -7.22 9.37 -10.38
CA GLU A 53 -8.27 9.74 -9.41
C GLU A 53 -8.79 8.51 -8.65
N ASP A 54 -9.09 7.42 -9.37
CA ASP A 54 -9.50 6.13 -8.80
C ASP A 54 -8.39 5.56 -7.90
N GLY A 55 -7.14 5.67 -8.32
CA GLY A 55 -5.97 5.26 -7.54
C GLY A 55 -5.82 6.04 -6.23
N LEU A 56 -5.99 7.37 -6.26
CA LEU A 56 -5.98 8.20 -5.05
C LEU A 56 -7.12 7.80 -4.10
N ALA A 57 -8.33 7.63 -4.62
CA ALA A 57 -9.50 7.22 -3.83
C ALA A 57 -9.29 5.83 -3.20
N TYR A 58 -8.76 4.89 -3.97
CA TYR A 58 -8.46 3.55 -3.51
C TYR A 58 -7.38 3.54 -2.42
N VAL A 59 -6.29 4.28 -2.58
CA VAL A 59 -5.25 4.40 -1.55
C VAL A 59 -5.82 4.99 -0.25
N LYS A 60 -6.64 6.04 -0.34
CA LYS A 60 -7.33 6.59 0.84
C LYS A 60 -8.21 5.55 1.52
N SER A 61 -8.98 4.76 0.75
CA SER A 61 -9.82 3.68 1.27
C SER A 61 -9.01 2.52 1.89
N LEU A 62 -7.84 2.21 1.33
CA LEU A 62 -6.95 1.18 1.88
C LEU A 62 -6.35 1.60 3.22
N VAL A 63 -5.81 2.83 3.30
CA VAL A 63 -5.21 3.35 4.54
C VAL A 63 -6.27 3.60 5.60
N GLY A 64 -7.44 4.08 5.20
CA GLY A 64 -8.48 4.52 6.13
C GLY A 64 -8.09 5.81 6.85
N GLU A 65 -8.80 6.10 7.94
CA GLU A 65 -8.46 7.21 8.83
C GLU A 65 -7.35 6.76 9.78
N ASN A 66 -6.14 7.27 9.56
CA ASN A 66 -4.99 7.04 10.43
C ASN A 66 -4.23 8.36 10.61
N GLU A 67 -4.18 8.86 11.84
CA GLU A 67 -3.60 10.18 12.16
C GLU A 67 -2.09 10.27 11.91
N HIS A 68 -1.39 9.12 11.88
CA HIS A 68 0.03 9.04 11.63
C HIS A 68 0.38 8.88 10.15
N VAL A 69 -0.60 8.62 9.28
CA VAL A 69 -0.38 8.46 7.83
C VAL A 69 -0.91 9.66 7.06
N ARG A 70 -0.01 10.45 6.49
CA ARG A 70 -0.35 11.59 5.65
C ARG A 70 -0.29 11.22 4.17
N ILE A 71 -1.42 11.29 3.47
CA ILE A 71 -1.48 11.10 2.01
C ILE A 71 -1.31 12.46 1.31
N ILE A 72 -0.32 12.56 0.42
CA ILE A 72 0.06 13.79 -0.27
C ILE A 72 -0.08 13.57 -1.79
N PRO A 73 -1.17 14.04 -2.43
CA PRO A 73 -1.31 13.98 -3.88
C PRO A 73 -0.42 15.03 -4.56
N VAL A 74 0.30 14.63 -5.60
CA VAL A 74 1.17 15.49 -6.42
C VAL A 74 0.81 15.30 -7.88
N TYR A 75 0.29 16.33 -8.52
CA TYR A 75 -0.05 16.28 -9.94
C TYR A 75 1.15 16.60 -10.80
N VAL A 76 1.56 15.65 -11.64
CA VAL A 76 2.67 15.86 -12.58
C VAL A 76 2.14 16.39 -13.91
N LYS A 77 2.96 17.18 -14.60
CA LYS A 77 2.59 17.78 -15.90
C LYS A 77 2.61 16.75 -17.02
N GLU A 78 3.59 15.85 -17.00
CA GLU A 78 3.79 14.82 -18.00
C GLU A 78 3.99 13.47 -17.31
N TRP A 79 3.28 12.44 -17.78
CA TRP A 79 3.41 11.08 -17.28
C TRP A 79 4.24 10.23 -18.25
N PRO A 80 5.23 9.45 -17.78
CA PRO A 80 5.99 8.55 -18.64
C PRO A 80 5.08 7.50 -19.29
N SER A 81 5.11 7.38 -20.61
CA SER A 81 4.26 6.43 -21.35
C SER A 81 4.55 4.96 -21.07
N ASN A 82 5.73 4.66 -20.52
CA ASN A 82 6.18 3.30 -20.20
C ASN A 82 5.91 2.88 -18.76
N ARG A 83 5.18 3.66 -17.96
CA ARG A 83 4.86 3.34 -16.56
C ARG A 83 3.39 3.57 -16.25
N PRO A 84 2.71 2.64 -15.56
CA PRO A 84 1.33 2.87 -15.17
C PRO A 84 1.25 3.99 -14.12
N ASP A 85 0.26 4.87 -14.27
CA ASP A 85 -0.16 5.80 -13.22
C ASP A 85 -1.13 5.11 -12.24
N PRO A 86 -1.19 5.53 -10.96
CA PRO A 86 -0.33 6.52 -10.30
C PRO A 86 1.04 5.96 -9.85
N LEU A 87 1.96 6.83 -9.44
CA LEU A 87 3.19 6.47 -8.73
C LEU A 87 2.98 6.74 -7.25
N ILE A 88 3.11 5.73 -6.42
CA ILE A 88 2.98 5.86 -4.96
C ILE A 88 4.35 5.65 -4.33
N ILE A 89 4.78 6.58 -3.49
CA ILE A 89 6.04 6.57 -2.76
C ILE A 89 5.73 6.58 -1.26
N ILE A 90 6.35 5.67 -0.52
CA ILE A 90 6.17 5.56 0.93
C ILE A 90 7.41 6.13 1.64
N GLY A 91 7.21 7.22 2.37
CA GLY A 91 8.20 7.92 3.18
C GLY A 91 8.39 7.31 4.58
N GLY A 92 8.66 8.15 5.58
CA GLY A 92 8.93 7.72 6.96
C GLY A 92 10.30 7.05 7.13
N ARG A 93 10.39 6.03 8.00
CA ARG A 93 11.65 5.33 8.31
C ARG A 93 12.31 4.67 7.10
N LEU A 94 11.54 4.41 6.05
CA LEU A 94 12.00 3.76 4.83
C LEU A 94 12.50 4.76 3.77
N GLY A 95 12.38 6.07 4.00
CA GLY A 95 13.02 7.12 3.20
C GLY A 95 12.65 7.11 1.71
N GLY A 96 11.43 6.71 1.33
CA GLY A 96 10.99 6.72 -0.07
C GLY A 96 11.52 5.56 -0.92
N ARG A 97 12.11 4.53 -0.29
CA ARG A 97 12.68 3.37 -1.01
C ARG A 97 11.61 2.50 -1.68
N TYR A 98 10.39 2.49 -1.14
CA TYR A 98 9.29 1.69 -1.68
C TYR A 98 8.44 2.52 -2.62
N LYS A 99 8.30 2.01 -3.85
CA LYS A 99 7.58 2.65 -4.94
C LYS A 99 6.62 1.64 -5.57
N PHE A 100 5.39 2.07 -5.81
CA PHE A 100 4.38 1.31 -6.52
C PHE A 100 3.97 2.09 -7.77
N TYR A 101 3.91 1.41 -8.91
CA TYR A 101 3.34 1.94 -10.14
C TYR A 101 1.98 1.28 -10.36
N GLY A 102 0.95 2.07 -10.63
CA GLY A 102 -0.43 1.61 -10.70
C GLY A 102 -1.13 1.54 -9.34
N ILE A 103 -2.40 1.15 -9.39
CA ILE A 103 -3.26 0.99 -8.21
C ILE A 103 -2.88 -0.33 -7.50
N PRO A 104 -2.51 -0.31 -6.20
CA PRO A 104 -2.01 -1.50 -5.50
C PRO A 104 -3.17 -2.41 -5.06
N THR A 105 -3.82 -3.11 -5.99
CA THR A 105 -4.95 -4.02 -5.70
C THR A 105 -4.49 -5.42 -5.27
N GLU A 106 -5.40 -6.21 -4.70
CA GLU A 106 -5.20 -7.62 -4.34
C GLU A 106 -3.94 -7.88 -3.48
N ILE A 107 -2.99 -8.69 -3.97
CA ILE A 107 -1.71 -8.99 -3.31
C ILE A 107 -0.92 -7.71 -3.06
N LEU A 108 -0.96 -6.75 -3.99
CA LEU A 108 -0.25 -5.48 -3.86
C LEU A 108 -0.86 -4.61 -2.75
N ALA A 109 -2.15 -4.75 -2.45
CA ALA A 109 -2.78 -4.01 -1.35
C ALA A 109 -2.17 -4.42 0.00
N SER A 110 -1.96 -5.71 0.20
CA SER A 110 -1.31 -6.25 1.38
C SER A 110 0.15 -5.79 1.48
N ALA A 111 0.90 -5.87 0.37
CA ALA A 111 2.29 -5.41 0.32
C ALA A 111 2.41 -3.91 0.59
N PHE A 112 1.52 -3.10 0.01
CA PHE A 112 1.43 -1.66 0.20
C PHE A 112 1.18 -1.28 1.66
N LEU A 113 0.15 -1.86 2.30
CA LEU A 113 -0.14 -1.58 3.70
C LEU A 113 0.97 -2.07 4.64
N THR A 114 1.63 -3.19 4.30
CA THR A 114 2.79 -3.67 5.05
C THR A 114 3.96 -2.69 4.98
N ALA A 115 4.22 -2.13 3.80
CA ALA A 115 5.26 -1.12 3.62
C ALA A 115 4.94 0.18 4.38
N ILE A 116 3.67 0.60 4.44
CA ILE A 116 3.23 1.72 5.29
C ILE A 116 3.45 1.40 6.77
N ALA A 117 3.01 0.23 7.23
CA ALA A 117 3.22 -0.20 8.61
C ALA A 117 4.70 -0.27 8.98
N ALA A 118 5.55 -0.74 8.07
CA ALA A 118 7.00 -0.77 8.25
C ALA A 118 7.61 0.63 8.31
N ALA A 119 7.17 1.55 7.44
CA ALA A 119 7.56 2.96 7.47
C ALA A 119 7.18 3.65 8.78
N GLY A 120 6.03 3.27 9.35
CA GLY A 120 5.53 3.76 10.63
C GLY A 120 6.03 3.00 11.85
N GLY A 121 6.92 2.01 11.68
CA GLY A 121 7.51 1.24 12.78
C GLY A 121 6.66 0.09 13.33
N ALA A 122 5.42 -0.07 12.88
CA ALA A 122 4.48 -1.10 13.35
C ALA A 122 4.79 -2.51 12.81
N TRP A 123 5.62 -2.63 11.77
CA TRP A 123 6.04 -3.92 11.23
C TRP A 123 7.54 -4.01 11.03
N ARG A 124 8.11 -5.16 11.40
CA ARG A 124 9.51 -5.52 11.14
C ARG A 124 9.55 -6.95 10.58
N PRO A 125 10.38 -7.22 9.55
CA PRO A 125 10.60 -8.58 9.09
C PRO A 125 11.13 -9.44 10.26
N LYS A 126 10.63 -10.68 10.36
CA LYS A 126 11.10 -11.64 11.39
C LYS A 126 12.60 -11.93 11.31
N SER A 127 13.24 -11.69 10.17
CA SER A 127 14.67 -11.89 9.92
C SER A 127 15.58 -10.78 10.47
N CYS A 128 15.06 -9.73 11.10
CA CYS A 128 15.87 -8.71 11.78
C CYS A 128 16.18 -9.03 13.26
N ARG A 129 15.89 -10.25 13.74
CA ARG A 129 16.43 -10.76 15.00
C ARG A 129 17.82 -11.33 14.74
N GLY A 130 18.84 -10.48 14.75
CA GLY A 130 20.24 -10.91 14.68
C GLY A 130 21.07 -10.11 13.70
N PHE A 131 21.33 -8.85 14.02
CA PHE A 131 22.62 -8.18 13.82
C PHE A 131 22.81 -7.22 14.99
#